data_AF-A0A432Q7N8-F1
#
_entry.id   AF-A0A432Q7N8-F1
#
_cell.length_a   1.000
_cell.length_b   1.000
_cell.length_c   1.000
_cell.angle_alpha   90.00
_cell.angle_beta   90.00
_cell.angle_gamma   90.00
#
_symmetry.space_group_name_H-M   'P 1'
#
loop_
_entity.id
_entity.type
_entity.pdbx_description
1 polymer ?
#
loop_
_entity_poly.entity_id
_entity_poly.type
_entity_poly.pdbx_seq_one_letter_code
_entity_poly.pdbx_strand_id
1 'polypeptide(L)'
;MLIATGCAGGKIISINETGWWTDSQFHNSYSPFKDALNNASADDIIAIYKNNKLARIVRVTQSSTTQTQLLLENWLGVFVGILFVVTASFGLILYAGYRSNRRLNKGEMRRAIAGAFIVGIHCLLIIALVFNIERDVVIGAYLGGISSIMGFYFGSRTLQQQQEEGGNLEIENVEFKDGKVVVSVRNRCSMDVVVDAVYIGGKHFDLKEEIPSGSVKHIELDFEWESGKYKVKVCTSEGLKAEENFSSPAFKS
;
A
#
# COMPACT_ATOMS: atom_id res chain seq x y z
N MET A 1 -5.12 -27.84 51.34
CA MET A 1 -5.69 -26.49 51.44
C MET A 1 -4.61 -25.61 52.05
N LEU A 2 -3.91 -24.82 51.23
CA LEU A 2 -2.84 -23.93 51.68
C LEU A 2 -3.34 -22.51 51.38
N ILE A 3 -3.74 -21.79 52.43
CA ILE A 3 -4.10 -20.38 52.34
C ILE A 3 -2.78 -19.63 52.40
N ALA A 4 -2.28 -19.20 51.25
CA ALA A 4 -1.18 -18.25 51.18
C ALA A 4 -1.75 -16.86 51.47
N THR A 5 -1.35 -16.24 52.56
CA THR A 5 -1.65 -14.84 52.88
C THR A 5 -0.83 -13.93 51.95
N GLY A 6 -1.52 -13.12 51.15
CA GLY A 6 -0.90 -12.21 50.19
C GLY A 6 -0.26 -11.00 50.87
N CYS A 7 1.07 -10.89 50.79
CA CYS A 7 1.77 -9.63 51.01
C CYS A 7 1.57 -8.71 49.79
N ALA A 8 0.48 -7.95 49.79
CA ALA A 8 0.25 -6.67 49.09
C ALA A 8 -1.24 -6.53 48.76
N GLY A 9 -2.02 -5.91 49.65
CA GLY A 9 -3.29 -5.20 49.38
C GLY A 9 -4.49 -5.94 48.76
N GLY A 10 -4.31 -6.77 47.73
CA GLY A 10 -5.35 -7.44 46.96
C GLY A 10 -5.64 -8.88 47.40
N LYS A 11 -6.81 -9.39 47.01
CA LYS A 11 -7.24 -10.76 47.30
C LYS A 11 -6.65 -11.75 46.29
N ILE A 12 -6.49 -13.01 46.72
CA ILE A 12 -6.07 -14.10 45.82
C ILE A 12 -7.32 -14.81 45.31
N ILE A 13 -7.52 -14.78 43.99
CA ILE A 13 -8.57 -15.51 43.29
C ILE A 13 -7.93 -16.76 42.70
N SER A 14 -8.37 -17.94 43.12
CA SER A 14 -7.85 -19.20 42.55
C SER A 14 -8.75 -19.66 41.42
N ILE A 15 -8.19 -20.21 40.33
CA ILE A 15 -8.97 -20.79 39.23
C ILE A 15 -8.46 -22.17 38.87
N ASN A 16 -9.36 -23.02 38.38
CA ASN A 16 -9.03 -24.29 37.75
C ASN A 16 -9.86 -24.46 36.46
N GLU A 17 -9.80 -25.66 35.86
CA GLU A 17 -10.52 -25.98 34.61
C GLU A 17 -12.04 -26.02 34.76
N THR A 18 -12.56 -26.09 35.99
CA THR A 18 -14.00 -26.25 36.28
C THR A 18 -14.64 -25.00 36.90
N GLY A 19 -13.86 -24.01 37.33
CA GLY A 19 -14.39 -22.87 38.05
C GLY A 19 -13.32 -22.05 38.77
N TRP A 20 -13.79 -21.17 39.64
CA TRP A 20 -12.96 -20.20 40.34
C TRP A 20 -13.39 -20.03 41.79
N TRP A 21 -12.47 -19.54 42.63
CA TRP A 21 -12.69 -19.35 44.07
C TRP A 21 -12.43 -17.91 44.48
N THR A 22 -13.36 -17.35 45.26
CA THR A 22 -13.14 -16.12 46.05
C THR A 22 -13.58 -16.38 47.48
N ASP A 23 -12.84 -15.85 48.46
CA ASP A 23 -13.27 -15.86 49.87
C ASP A 23 -13.75 -17.24 50.36
N SER A 24 -13.11 -18.30 49.86
CA SER A 24 -13.42 -19.72 50.12
C SER A 24 -14.72 -20.27 49.52
N GLN A 25 -15.42 -19.54 48.66
CA GLN A 25 -16.56 -20.02 47.88
C GLN A 25 -16.12 -20.47 46.48
N PHE A 26 -16.64 -21.60 46.02
CA PHE A 26 -16.41 -22.09 44.67
C PHE A 26 -17.54 -21.66 43.74
N HIS A 27 -17.18 -21.10 42.60
CA HIS A 27 -18.07 -20.71 41.52
C HIS A 27 -17.78 -21.58 40.29
N ASN A 28 -18.74 -22.43 39.93
CA ASN A 28 -18.67 -23.23 38.71
C ASN A 28 -18.77 -22.31 37.48
N SER A 29 -17.88 -22.47 36.50
CA SER A 29 -17.85 -21.62 35.30
C SER A 29 -17.29 -22.38 34.11
N TYR A 30 -17.87 -22.14 32.94
CA TYR A 30 -17.34 -22.62 31.64
C TYR A 30 -16.19 -21.75 31.11
N SER A 31 -16.02 -20.54 31.67
CA SER A 31 -14.90 -19.64 31.38
C SER A 31 -14.28 -19.10 32.67
N PRO A 32 -13.64 -19.96 33.49
CA PRO A 32 -13.22 -19.62 34.85
C PRO A 32 -12.29 -18.41 34.94
N PHE A 33 -11.36 -18.30 33.99
CA PHE A 33 -10.43 -17.17 33.94
C PHE A 33 -11.15 -15.84 33.68
N LYS A 34 -12.07 -15.80 32.70
CA LYS A 34 -12.84 -14.60 32.37
C LYS A 34 -13.74 -14.17 33.53
N ASP A 35 -14.41 -15.12 34.18
CA ASP A 35 -15.35 -14.82 35.27
C ASP A 35 -14.62 -14.39 36.53
N ALA A 36 -13.50 -15.04 36.86
CA ALA A 36 -12.59 -14.61 37.92
C ALA A 36 -12.09 -13.18 37.69
N LEU A 37 -11.74 -12.86 36.45
CA LEU A 37 -11.22 -11.56 36.04
C LEU A 37 -12.28 -10.45 36.11
N ASN A 38 -13.52 -10.75 35.75
CA ASN A 38 -14.64 -9.82 35.89
C ASN A 38 -14.98 -9.48 37.35
N ASN A 39 -14.61 -10.35 38.29
CA ASN A 39 -14.85 -10.19 39.73
C ASN A 39 -13.59 -9.77 40.51
N ALA A 40 -12.49 -9.50 39.79
CA ALA A 40 -11.23 -9.05 40.35
C ALA A 40 -11.14 -7.52 40.38
N SER A 41 -10.58 -6.99 41.47
CA SER A 41 -10.24 -5.59 41.64
C SER A 41 -8.79 -5.32 41.19
N ALA A 42 -8.41 -4.05 41.04
CA ALA A 42 -7.01 -3.69 40.89
C ALA A 42 -6.19 -4.27 42.06
N ASP A 43 -4.98 -4.76 41.74
CA ASP A 43 -4.02 -5.40 42.65
C ASP A 43 -4.36 -6.81 43.15
N ASP A 44 -5.51 -7.38 42.73
CA ASP A 44 -5.82 -8.78 42.98
C ASP A 44 -4.84 -9.72 42.26
N ILE A 45 -4.70 -10.94 42.79
CA ILE A 45 -3.81 -11.96 42.25
C ILE A 45 -4.65 -13.16 41.81
N ILE A 46 -4.59 -13.49 40.53
CA ILE A 46 -5.23 -14.69 39.97
C ILE A 46 -4.21 -15.84 39.96
N ALA A 47 -4.46 -16.88 40.75
CA ALA A 47 -3.67 -18.11 40.80
C ALA A 47 -4.33 -19.21 39.96
N ILE A 48 -3.68 -19.61 38.88
CA ILE A 48 -4.17 -20.61 37.92
C ILE A 48 -3.63 -21.99 38.29
N TYR A 49 -4.52 -22.93 38.54
CA TYR A 49 -4.20 -24.33 38.84
C TYR A 49 -4.55 -25.23 37.65
N LYS A 50 -3.62 -26.10 37.26
CA LYS A 50 -3.85 -27.20 36.31
C LYS A 50 -3.48 -28.51 36.98
N ASN A 51 -4.32 -29.53 36.91
CA ASN A 51 -4.10 -30.83 37.57
C ASN A 51 -3.71 -30.70 39.06
N ASN A 52 -4.39 -29.82 39.80
CA ASN A 52 -4.12 -29.51 41.22
C ASN A 52 -2.71 -28.97 41.52
N LYS A 53 -1.95 -28.52 40.50
CA LYS A 53 -0.67 -27.82 40.66
C LYS A 53 -0.82 -26.37 40.23
N LEU A 54 -0.18 -25.48 40.95
CA LEU A 54 -0.08 -24.08 40.56
C LEU A 54 0.67 -24.01 39.22
N ALA A 55 -0.03 -23.57 38.18
CA ALA A 55 0.52 -23.43 36.84
C ALA A 55 1.06 -22.02 36.61
N ARG A 56 0.33 -20.99 37.08
CA ARG A 56 0.67 -19.58 36.83
C ARG A 56 0.04 -18.65 37.86
N ILE A 57 0.69 -17.52 38.12
CA ILE A 57 0.15 -16.41 38.90
C ILE A 57 0.09 -15.16 38.00
N VAL A 58 -1.04 -14.45 38.02
CA VAL A 58 -1.27 -13.22 37.25
C VAL A 58 -1.72 -12.12 38.21
N ARG A 59 -1.01 -10.99 38.23
CA ARG A 59 -1.45 -9.81 38.98
C ARG A 59 -2.40 -8.97 38.11
N VAL A 60 -3.52 -8.57 38.69
CA VAL A 60 -4.56 -7.79 38.01
C VAL A 60 -4.19 -6.31 38.08
N THR A 61 -3.52 -5.82 37.05
CA THR A 61 -3.30 -4.39 36.85
C THR A 61 -4.45 -3.87 35.98
N GLN A 62 -5.34 -3.03 36.52
CA GLN A 62 -6.49 -2.51 35.78
C GLN A 62 -6.03 -1.73 34.53
N SER A 63 -6.13 -2.36 33.35
CA SER A 63 -6.71 -1.83 32.09
C SER A 63 -6.08 -2.40 30.81
N SER A 64 -4.80 -2.80 30.79
CA SER A 64 -4.11 -3.25 29.56
C SER A 64 -3.60 -4.70 29.60
N THR A 65 -3.34 -5.25 30.78
CA THR A 65 -2.87 -6.64 30.96
C THR A 65 -3.99 -7.66 30.76
N THR A 66 -5.24 -7.25 30.97
CA THR A 66 -6.45 -8.08 30.98
C THR A 66 -6.86 -8.57 29.57
N GLN A 67 -6.80 -7.68 28.57
CA GLN A 67 -7.25 -7.99 27.20
C GLN A 67 -6.19 -8.74 26.38
N THR A 68 -4.91 -8.41 26.56
CA THR A 68 -3.79 -9.10 25.92
C THR A 68 -3.72 -10.59 26.33
N GLN A 69 -4.02 -10.91 27.59
CA GLN A 69 -4.06 -12.29 28.07
C GLN A 69 -5.26 -13.08 27.50
N LEU A 70 -6.44 -12.44 27.35
CA LEU A 70 -7.61 -13.06 26.71
C LEU A 70 -7.38 -13.38 25.24
N LEU A 71 -6.66 -12.51 24.52
CA LEU A 71 -6.28 -12.76 23.14
C LEU A 71 -5.25 -13.87 23.04
N LEU A 72 -4.28 -13.94 23.96
CA LEU A 72 -3.30 -15.03 24.00
C LEU A 72 -3.96 -16.40 24.25
N GLU A 73 -5.01 -16.44 25.06
CA GLU A 73 -5.74 -17.67 25.37
C GLU A 73 -6.66 -18.11 24.21
N ASN A 74 -7.27 -17.14 23.51
CA ASN A 74 -8.23 -17.38 22.42
C ASN A 74 -7.66 -17.05 21.02
N TRP A 75 -6.34 -17.01 20.87
CA TRP A 75 -5.67 -16.51 19.66
C TRP A 75 -6.10 -17.27 18.40
N LEU A 76 -6.36 -18.56 18.54
CA LEU A 76 -6.80 -19.42 17.45
C LEU A 76 -8.21 -19.05 16.96
N GLY A 77 -9.12 -18.71 17.87
CA GLY A 77 -10.47 -18.23 17.52
C GLY A 77 -10.43 -16.88 16.81
N VAL A 78 -9.59 -15.96 17.30
CA VAL A 78 -9.38 -14.65 16.65
C VAL A 78 -8.76 -14.83 15.26
N PHE A 79 -7.75 -15.67 15.12
CA PHE A 79 -7.09 -15.97 13.83
C PHE A 79 -8.07 -16.55 12.81
N VAL A 80 -8.86 -17.57 13.22
CA VAL A 80 -9.88 -18.18 12.36
C VAL A 80 -10.95 -17.16 11.97
N GLY A 81 -11.35 -16.28 12.89
CA GLY A 81 -12.28 -15.18 12.61
C GLY A 81 -11.76 -14.22 11.55
N ILE A 82 -10.50 -13.78 11.65
CA ILE A 82 -9.87 -12.92 10.64
C ILE A 82 -9.81 -13.65 9.28
N LEU A 83 -9.34 -14.90 9.28
CA LEU A 83 -9.20 -15.69 8.06
C LEU A 83 -10.56 -15.86 7.36
N PHE A 84 -11.62 -16.09 8.13
CA PHE A 84 -12.98 -16.17 7.61
C PHE A 84 -13.42 -14.85 6.97
N VAL A 85 -13.25 -13.72 7.66
CA VAL A 85 -13.64 -12.39 7.13
C VAL A 85 -12.85 -12.04 5.87
N VAL A 86 -11.54 -12.28 5.85
CA VAL A 86 -10.69 -12.02 4.68
C VAL A 86 -11.09 -12.93 3.51
N THR A 87 -11.31 -14.21 3.75
CA THR A 87 -11.71 -15.16 2.69
C THR A 87 -13.12 -14.85 2.15
N ALA A 88 -14.06 -14.52 3.04
CA ALA A 88 -15.41 -14.14 2.66
C ALA A 88 -15.43 -12.86 1.83
N SER A 89 -14.67 -11.84 2.24
CA SER A 89 -14.55 -10.59 1.47
C SER A 89 -13.91 -10.82 0.10
N PHE A 90 -12.85 -11.64 0.02
CA PHE A 90 -12.23 -12.03 -1.25
C PHE A 90 -13.24 -12.71 -2.19
N GLY A 91 -13.99 -13.68 -1.67
CA GLY A 91 -15.06 -14.36 -2.42
C GLY A 91 -16.17 -13.40 -2.88
N LEU A 92 -16.56 -12.45 -2.02
CA LEU A 92 -17.59 -11.46 -2.35
C LEU A 92 -17.12 -10.51 -3.47
N ILE A 93 -15.88 -10.04 -3.42
CA ILE A 93 -15.32 -9.18 -4.48
C ILE A 93 -15.18 -9.96 -5.79
N LEU A 94 -14.74 -11.21 -5.74
CA LEU A 94 -14.70 -12.08 -6.92
C LEU A 94 -16.10 -12.31 -7.49
N TYR A 95 -17.09 -12.58 -6.64
CA TYR A 95 -18.47 -12.74 -7.06
C TYR A 95 -19.03 -11.47 -7.69
N ALA A 96 -18.75 -10.30 -7.12
CA ALA A 96 -19.15 -9.01 -7.69
C ALA A 96 -18.51 -8.76 -9.06
N GLY A 97 -17.21 -9.03 -9.20
CA GLY A 97 -16.51 -8.95 -10.50
C GLY A 97 -17.08 -9.92 -11.54
N TYR A 98 -17.26 -11.18 -11.13
CA TYR A 98 -17.85 -12.22 -11.99
C TYR A 98 -19.28 -11.89 -12.41
N ARG A 99 -20.11 -11.34 -11.51
CA ARG A 99 -21.47 -10.90 -11.84
C ARG A 99 -21.47 -9.76 -12.85
N SER A 100 -20.50 -8.85 -12.78
CA SER A 100 -20.41 -7.70 -13.69
C SER A 100 -20.01 -8.11 -15.11
N ASN A 101 -19.00 -8.97 -15.28
CA ASN A 101 -18.40 -9.21 -16.60
C ASN A 101 -18.46 -10.67 -17.09
N ARG A 102 -18.99 -11.62 -16.30
CA ARG A 102 -19.05 -13.07 -16.59
C ARG A 102 -17.72 -13.70 -17.03
N ARG A 103 -16.61 -12.98 -16.91
CA ARG A 103 -15.26 -13.37 -17.29
C ARG A 103 -14.31 -12.83 -16.25
N LEU A 104 -13.65 -13.75 -15.55
CA LEU A 104 -12.68 -13.41 -14.51
C LEU A 104 -11.37 -12.97 -15.18
N ASN A 105 -11.30 -11.69 -15.56
CA ASN A 105 -10.11 -11.14 -16.21
C ASN A 105 -8.98 -10.95 -15.18
N LYS A 106 -7.72 -10.93 -15.65
CA LYS A 106 -6.54 -10.66 -14.79
C LYS A 106 -6.69 -9.40 -13.95
N GLY A 107 -7.38 -8.38 -14.46
CA GLY A 107 -7.68 -7.14 -13.73
C GLY A 107 -8.60 -7.34 -12.52
N GLU A 108 -9.61 -8.19 -12.61
CA GLU A 108 -10.54 -8.48 -11.51
C GLU A 108 -9.88 -9.30 -10.40
N MET A 109 -9.02 -10.26 -10.77
CA MET A 109 -8.19 -10.97 -9.79
C MET A 109 -7.30 -10.02 -9.00
N ARG A 110 -6.63 -9.06 -9.66
CA ARG A 110 -5.81 -8.05 -8.96
C ARG A 110 -6.63 -7.20 -7.99
N ARG A 111 -7.85 -6.80 -8.38
CA ARG A 111 -8.76 -6.02 -7.51
C ARG A 111 -9.21 -6.83 -6.30
N ALA A 112 -9.55 -8.10 -6.48
CA ALA A 112 -9.95 -8.98 -5.38
C ALA A 112 -8.79 -9.20 -4.39
N ILE A 113 -7.58 -9.46 -4.89
CA ILE A 113 -6.37 -9.62 -4.04
C ILE A 113 -6.10 -8.33 -3.25
N ALA A 114 -6.10 -7.17 -3.92
CA ALA A 114 -5.88 -5.88 -3.26
C ALA A 114 -6.96 -5.60 -2.20
N GLY A 115 -8.23 -5.86 -2.51
CA GLY A 115 -9.33 -5.67 -1.58
C GLY A 115 -9.22 -6.56 -0.34
N ALA A 116 -8.85 -7.84 -0.51
CA ALA A 116 -8.66 -8.76 0.61
C ALA A 116 -7.50 -8.33 1.53
N PHE A 117 -6.40 -7.82 0.97
CA PHE A 117 -5.31 -7.25 1.77
C PHE A 117 -5.76 -6.03 2.58
N ILE A 118 -6.51 -5.11 1.96
CA ILE A 118 -7.04 -3.93 2.64
C ILE A 118 -7.94 -4.35 3.81
N VAL A 119 -8.87 -5.29 3.59
CA VAL A 119 -9.75 -5.82 4.65
C VAL A 119 -8.94 -6.46 5.77
N GLY A 120 -7.92 -7.27 5.45
CA GLY A 120 -7.03 -7.87 6.44
C GLY A 120 -6.32 -6.84 7.32
N ILE A 121 -5.79 -5.77 6.71
CA ILE A 121 -5.15 -4.67 7.46
C ILE A 121 -6.16 -3.96 8.38
N HIS A 122 -7.40 -3.74 7.92
CA HIS A 122 -8.45 -3.16 8.76
C HIS A 122 -8.83 -4.08 9.93
N CYS A 123 -8.92 -5.39 9.72
CA CYS A 123 -9.15 -6.34 10.81
C CYS A 123 -8.03 -6.27 11.87
N LEU A 124 -6.76 -6.17 11.44
CA LEU A 124 -5.63 -6.01 12.37
C LEU A 124 -5.71 -4.69 13.15
N LEU A 125 -6.09 -3.60 12.50
CA LEU A 125 -6.31 -2.31 13.17
C LEU A 125 -7.41 -2.41 14.22
N ILE A 126 -8.56 -3.01 13.88
CA ILE A 126 -9.68 -3.17 14.80
C ILE A 126 -9.25 -3.99 16.02
N ILE A 127 -8.48 -5.06 15.83
CA ILE A 127 -7.97 -5.88 16.93
C ILE A 127 -7.00 -5.08 17.80
N ALA A 128 -6.08 -4.33 17.19
CA ALA A 128 -5.15 -3.49 17.94
C ALA A 128 -5.88 -2.43 18.79
N LEU A 129 -6.99 -1.87 18.28
CA LEU A 129 -7.83 -0.94 19.01
C LEU A 129 -8.64 -1.62 20.14
N VAL A 130 -9.29 -2.74 19.85
CA VAL A 130 -10.16 -3.45 20.81
C VAL A 130 -9.38 -4.06 21.96
N PHE A 131 -8.18 -4.59 21.69
CA PHE A 131 -7.33 -5.25 22.68
C PHE A 131 -6.20 -4.35 23.21
N ASN A 132 -6.17 -3.09 22.79
CA ASN A 132 -5.18 -2.08 23.14
C ASN A 132 -3.73 -2.57 22.99
N ILE A 133 -3.45 -3.29 21.91
CA ILE A 133 -2.14 -3.90 21.62
C ILE A 133 -1.31 -2.91 20.81
N GLU A 134 -0.22 -2.40 21.39
CA GLU A 134 0.74 -1.52 20.72
C GLU A 134 0.05 -0.42 19.88
N ARG A 135 -1.03 0.14 20.44
CA ARG A 135 -2.02 0.92 19.71
C ARG A 135 -1.38 2.06 18.92
N ASP A 136 -0.46 2.78 19.56
CA ASP A 136 0.18 3.95 18.96
C ASP A 136 1.11 3.58 17.81
N VAL A 137 1.82 2.44 17.91
CA VAL A 137 2.68 1.91 16.85
C VAL A 137 1.84 1.42 15.68
N VAL A 138 0.77 0.67 15.94
CA VAL A 138 -0.10 0.11 14.90
C VAL A 138 -0.87 1.21 14.16
N ILE A 139 -1.42 2.19 14.87
CA ILE A 139 -2.08 3.35 14.24
C ILE A 139 -1.07 4.13 13.41
N GLY A 140 0.14 4.38 13.93
CA GLY A 140 1.20 5.07 13.19
C GLY A 140 1.56 4.35 11.88
N ALA A 141 1.78 3.03 11.93
CA ALA A 141 2.06 2.23 10.75
C ALA A 141 0.89 2.22 9.74
N TYR A 142 -0.34 2.14 10.23
CA TYR A 142 -1.55 2.18 9.40
C TYR A 142 -1.72 3.51 8.67
N LEU A 143 -1.60 4.64 9.38
CA LEU A 143 -1.68 5.97 8.80
C LEU A 143 -0.52 6.25 7.83
N GLY A 144 0.68 5.76 8.15
CA GLY A 144 1.83 5.81 7.24
C GLY A 144 1.58 5.04 5.95
N GLY A 145 1.01 3.84 6.05
CA GLY A 145 0.62 3.02 4.90
C GLY A 145 -0.43 3.69 4.02
N ILE A 146 -1.51 4.23 4.60
CA ILE A 146 -2.53 4.98 3.84
C ILE A 146 -1.93 6.22 3.19
N SER A 147 -1.11 6.98 3.91
CA SER A 147 -0.46 8.17 3.36
C SER A 147 0.45 7.81 2.17
N SER A 148 1.17 6.70 2.23
CA SER A 148 1.98 6.20 1.13
C SER A 148 1.12 5.81 -0.10
N ILE A 149 0.02 5.08 0.12
CA ILE A 149 -0.90 4.70 -0.95
C ILE A 149 -1.54 5.94 -1.59
N MET A 150 -1.99 6.89 -0.78
CA MET A 150 -2.55 8.15 -1.27
C MET A 150 -1.50 8.97 -2.02
N GLY A 151 -0.29 9.09 -1.49
CA GLY A 151 0.82 9.76 -2.16
C GLY A 151 1.16 9.15 -3.50
N PHE A 152 1.20 7.81 -3.60
CA PHE A 152 1.40 7.11 -4.87
C PHE A 152 0.23 7.33 -5.83
N TYR A 153 -1.02 7.24 -5.35
CA TYR A 153 -2.21 7.45 -6.17
C TYR A 153 -2.26 8.87 -6.74
N PHE A 154 -2.13 9.89 -5.90
CA PHE A 154 -2.13 11.28 -6.36
C PHE A 154 -0.89 11.61 -7.20
N GLY A 155 0.30 11.14 -6.82
CA GLY A 155 1.51 11.33 -7.64
C GLY A 155 1.39 10.72 -9.03
N SER A 156 0.89 9.49 -9.12
CA SER A 156 0.65 8.83 -10.43
C SER A 156 -0.44 9.52 -11.24
N ARG A 157 -1.50 10.01 -10.60
CA ARG A 157 -2.56 10.78 -11.27
C ARG A 157 -2.09 12.14 -11.76
N THR A 158 -1.28 12.86 -10.99
CA THR A 158 -0.70 14.13 -11.43
C THR A 158 0.22 13.93 -12.63
N LEU A 159 1.04 12.87 -12.65
CA LEU A 159 1.86 12.52 -13.82
C LEU A 159 1.01 12.13 -15.04
N GLN A 160 -0.04 11.33 -14.83
CA GLN A 160 -0.92 10.91 -15.91
C GLN A 160 -1.73 12.09 -16.46
N GLN A 161 -2.18 13.00 -15.60
CA GLN A 161 -2.89 14.21 -15.98
C GLN A 161 -1.94 15.23 -16.63
N GLN A 162 -0.68 15.34 -16.20
CA GLN A 162 0.33 16.10 -16.96
C GLN A 162 0.56 15.48 -18.34
N GLN A 163 0.55 14.15 -18.47
CA GLN A 163 0.67 13.49 -19.77
C GLN A 163 -0.57 13.66 -20.66
N GLU A 164 -1.77 13.74 -20.07
CA GLU A 164 -3.05 13.89 -20.78
C GLU A 164 -3.44 15.36 -21.07
N GLU A 165 -3.18 16.29 -20.15
CA GLU A 165 -3.48 17.73 -20.25
C GLU A 165 -2.28 18.57 -20.71
N GLY A 166 -1.06 18.08 -20.53
CA GLY A 166 0.18 18.82 -20.68
C GLY A 166 1.19 18.15 -21.60
N GLY A 167 0.94 18.18 -22.90
CA GLY A 167 2.07 18.33 -23.82
C GLY A 167 1.94 17.66 -25.16
N ASN A 168 1.42 18.42 -26.12
CA ASN A 168 1.67 18.10 -27.51
C ASN A 168 3.02 18.70 -27.88
N LEU A 169 4.09 17.92 -27.69
CA LEU A 169 5.34 18.18 -28.36
C LEU A 169 5.15 17.78 -29.83
N GLU A 170 5.41 18.70 -30.74
CA GLU A 170 5.16 18.49 -32.17
C GLU A 170 6.42 18.79 -32.96
N ILE A 171 6.69 17.97 -33.98
CA ILE A 171 7.73 18.25 -34.97
C ILE A 171 7.04 19.04 -36.08
N GLU A 172 7.20 20.36 -36.11
CA GLU A 172 6.54 21.19 -37.13
C GLU A 172 7.12 20.99 -38.52
N ASN A 173 8.44 20.82 -38.58
CA ASN A 173 9.16 20.70 -39.83
C ASN A 173 10.52 20.03 -39.62
N VAL A 174 10.98 19.32 -40.65
CA VAL A 174 12.34 18.80 -40.73
C VAL A 174 12.94 19.25 -42.06
N GLU A 175 13.98 20.04 -41.98
CA GLU A 175 14.66 20.58 -43.15
C GLU A 175 16.05 19.96 -43.31
N PHE A 176 16.35 19.49 -44.52
CA PHE A 176 17.63 18.89 -44.88
C PHE A 176 18.41 19.90 -45.72
N LYS A 177 19.47 20.50 -45.18
CA LYS A 177 20.27 21.55 -45.83
C LYS A 177 21.74 21.47 -45.44
N ASP A 178 22.63 21.69 -46.39
CA ASP A 178 24.08 21.90 -46.16
C ASP A 178 24.76 20.82 -45.30
N GLY A 179 24.39 19.54 -45.48
CA GLY A 179 24.92 18.41 -44.70
C GLY A 179 24.38 18.31 -43.26
N LYS A 180 23.41 19.16 -42.90
CA LYS A 180 22.73 19.16 -41.61
C LYS A 180 21.24 18.92 -41.75
N VAL A 181 20.65 18.45 -40.64
CA VAL A 181 19.20 18.34 -40.49
C VAL A 181 18.75 19.30 -39.40
N VAL A 182 17.81 20.18 -39.74
CA VAL A 182 17.19 21.12 -38.81
C VAL A 182 15.81 20.60 -38.44
N VAL A 183 15.66 20.19 -37.18
CA VAL A 183 14.38 19.71 -36.63
C VAL A 183 13.72 20.86 -35.89
N SER A 184 12.54 21.28 -36.35
CA SER A 184 11.75 22.34 -35.71
C SER A 184 10.75 21.71 -34.75
N VAL A 185 10.96 21.92 -33.46
CA VAL A 185 10.15 21.33 -32.40
C VAL A 185 9.32 22.42 -31.73
N ARG A 186 7.99 22.29 -31.77
CA ARG A 186 7.06 23.17 -31.05
C ARG A 186 6.70 22.54 -29.70
N ASN A 187 6.91 23.31 -28.65
CA ASN A 187 6.39 23.00 -27.34
C ASN A 187 4.98 23.60 -27.18
N ARG A 188 3.93 22.77 -27.28
CA ARG A 188 2.55 23.17 -26.93
C ARG A 188 2.18 22.82 -25.47
N CYS A 189 3.13 22.38 -24.66
CA CYS A 189 2.92 22.16 -23.23
C CYS A 189 2.75 23.49 -22.51
N SER A 190 2.16 23.46 -21.31
CA SER A 190 2.07 24.62 -20.42
C SER A 190 3.36 24.89 -19.64
N MET A 191 4.33 23.98 -19.71
CA MET A 191 5.63 24.05 -19.05
C MET A 191 6.77 24.04 -20.07
N ASP A 192 7.92 24.56 -19.67
CA ASP A 192 9.17 24.44 -20.43
C ASP A 192 9.59 22.96 -20.47
N VAL A 193 10.17 22.53 -21.59
CA VAL A 193 10.57 21.13 -21.79
C VAL A 193 12.01 21.05 -22.24
N VAL A 194 12.74 20.03 -21.79
CA VAL A 194 14.12 19.80 -22.20
C VAL A 194 14.20 18.61 -23.14
N VAL A 195 14.52 18.88 -24.41
CA VAL A 195 14.82 17.83 -25.39
C VAL A 195 16.18 17.22 -25.04
N ASP A 196 16.17 15.95 -24.68
CA ASP A 196 17.37 15.21 -24.26
C ASP A 196 17.92 14.30 -25.38
N ALA A 197 17.05 13.86 -26.29
CA ALA A 197 17.44 12.99 -27.38
C ALA A 197 16.62 13.22 -28.65
N VAL A 198 17.28 13.21 -29.80
CA VAL A 198 16.66 13.16 -31.12
C VAL A 198 17.16 11.93 -31.88
N TYR A 199 16.24 11.25 -32.57
CA TYR A 199 16.53 10.09 -33.39
C TYR A 199 16.14 10.37 -34.84
N ILE A 200 17.05 10.13 -35.79
CA ILE A 200 16.79 10.26 -37.23
C ILE A 200 17.17 8.94 -37.90
N GLY A 201 16.20 8.25 -38.49
CA GLY A 201 16.45 6.98 -39.19
C GLY A 201 17.03 5.88 -38.28
N GLY A 202 16.84 5.98 -36.96
CA GLY A 202 17.42 5.07 -35.96
C GLY A 202 18.78 5.51 -35.40
N LYS A 203 19.43 6.53 -35.97
CA LYS A 203 20.63 7.15 -35.38
C LYS A 203 20.24 8.07 -34.23
N HIS A 204 20.97 7.98 -33.13
CA HIS A 204 20.72 8.71 -31.88
C HIS A 204 21.62 9.94 -31.75
N PHE A 205 21.04 11.03 -31.25
CA PHE A 205 21.73 12.27 -30.93
C PHE A 205 21.32 12.74 -29.53
N ASP A 206 22.28 12.76 -28.61
CA ASP A 206 22.12 13.35 -27.27
C ASP A 206 22.28 14.87 -27.35
N LEU A 207 21.33 15.59 -26.76
CA LEU A 207 21.39 17.05 -26.61
C LEU A 207 20.69 17.48 -25.32
N LYS A 208 20.75 18.76 -24.98
CA LYS A 208 20.05 19.34 -23.82
C LYS A 208 19.53 20.72 -24.19
N GLU A 209 18.57 20.74 -25.09
CA GLU A 209 17.96 21.98 -25.57
C GLU A 209 16.65 22.22 -24.85
N GLU A 210 16.55 23.36 -24.16
CA GLU A 210 15.33 23.81 -23.51
C GLU A 210 14.43 24.52 -24.53
N ILE A 211 13.16 24.14 -24.54
CA ILE A 211 12.11 24.74 -25.38
C ILE A 211 11.06 25.35 -24.44
N PRO A 212 11.02 26.68 -24.33
CA PRO A 212 10.01 27.35 -23.51
C PRO A 212 8.57 27.01 -23.92
N SER A 213 7.66 27.03 -22.95
CA SER A 213 6.22 26.84 -23.12
C SER A 213 5.65 27.72 -24.25
N GLY A 214 4.93 27.11 -25.18
CA GLY A 214 4.31 27.80 -26.33
C GLY A 214 5.26 28.20 -27.46
N SER A 215 6.55 27.89 -27.37
CA SER A 215 7.58 28.32 -28.33
C SER A 215 8.01 27.21 -29.30
N VAL A 216 8.82 27.58 -30.29
CA VAL A 216 9.45 26.67 -31.26
C VAL A 216 10.96 26.82 -31.15
N LYS A 217 11.66 25.68 -31.18
CA LYS A 217 13.12 25.64 -31.24
C LYS A 217 13.56 24.87 -32.47
N HIS A 218 14.57 25.40 -33.15
CA HIS A 218 15.25 24.73 -34.25
C HIS A 218 16.50 24.04 -33.72
N ILE A 219 16.55 22.72 -33.82
CA ILE A 219 17.66 21.89 -33.38
C ILE A 219 18.44 21.45 -34.62
N GLU A 220 19.68 21.92 -34.74
CA GLU A 220 20.57 21.53 -35.83
C GLU A 220 21.35 20.27 -35.46
N LEU A 221 21.33 19.28 -36.34
CA LEU A 221 21.99 18.00 -36.16
C LEU A 221 22.87 17.68 -37.36
N ASP A 222 24.10 17.27 -37.08
CA ASP A 222 25.04 16.78 -38.10
C ASP A 222 24.63 15.34 -38.50
N PHE A 223 23.83 15.26 -39.56
CA PHE A 223 23.31 14.01 -40.11
C PHE A 223 23.46 14.02 -41.63
N GLU A 224 24.30 13.13 -42.14
CA GLU A 224 24.35 12.83 -43.57
C GLU A 224 23.16 11.94 -43.94
N TRP A 225 22.43 12.32 -45.00
CA TRP A 225 21.25 11.59 -45.46
C TRP A 225 21.42 11.11 -46.89
N GLU A 226 20.84 9.94 -47.16
CA GLU A 226 20.52 9.47 -48.51
C GLU A 226 19.09 9.87 -48.89
N SER A 227 18.75 9.83 -50.18
CA SER A 227 17.38 10.06 -50.63
C SER A 227 16.45 8.97 -50.11
N GLY A 228 15.40 9.33 -49.38
CA GLY A 228 14.49 8.36 -48.79
C GLY A 228 13.52 8.97 -47.78
N LYS A 229 12.86 8.10 -47.02
CA LYS A 229 12.00 8.49 -45.89
C LYS A 229 12.69 8.19 -44.58
N TYR A 230 12.76 9.18 -43.71
CA TYR A 230 13.32 9.06 -42.37
C TYR A 230 12.25 9.24 -41.33
N LYS A 231 12.22 8.32 -40.37
CA LYS A 231 11.50 8.49 -39.13
C LYS A 231 12.31 9.40 -38.22
N VAL A 232 11.72 10.52 -37.82
CA VAL A 232 12.31 11.47 -36.86
C VAL A 232 11.53 11.36 -35.57
N LYS A 233 12.24 11.17 -34.47
CA LYS A 233 11.66 11.07 -33.12
C LYS A 233 12.39 11.99 -32.17
N VAL A 234 11.64 12.79 -31.43
CA VAL A 234 12.14 13.71 -30.41
C VAL A 234 11.67 13.21 -29.05
N CYS A 235 12.58 13.11 -28.09
CA CYS A 235 12.32 12.73 -26.70
C CYS A 235 12.68 13.89 -25.77
N THR A 236 11.95 14.02 -24.68
CA THR A 236 12.25 14.99 -23.62
C THR A 236 12.53 14.31 -22.29
N SER A 237 13.23 15.03 -21.40
CA SER A 237 13.55 14.58 -20.04
C SER A 237 12.29 14.31 -19.20
N GLU A 238 11.18 14.97 -19.53
CA GLU A 238 9.87 14.82 -18.88
C GLU A 238 9.10 13.59 -19.42
N GLY A 239 9.67 12.86 -20.38
CA GLY A 239 9.09 11.63 -20.93
C GLY A 239 8.13 11.85 -22.09
N LEU A 240 8.00 13.08 -22.60
CA LEU A 240 7.22 13.41 -23.80
C LEU A 240 7.95 12.96 -25.06
N LYS A 241 7.17 12.59 -26.09
CA LYS A 241 7.71 12.04 -27.35
C LYS A 241 6.89 12.55 -28.53
N ALA A 242 7.59 13.01 -29.57
CA ALA A 242 7.01 13.34 -30.87
C ALA A 242 7.66 12.46 -31.95
N GLU A 243 6.89 11.90 -32.88
CA GLU A 243 7.41 11.01 -33.92
C GLU A 243 6.65 11.19 -35.23
N GLU A 244 7.37 11.45 -36.31
CA GLU A 244 6.80 11.62 -37.65
C GLU A 244 7.78 11.18 -38.75
N ASN A 245 7.27 10.90 -39.96
CA ASN A 245 8.07 10.47 -41.10
C ASN A 245 8.24 11.61 -42.10
N PHE A 246 9.48 11.97 -42.40
CA PHE A 246 9.82 13.03 -43.34
C PHE A 246 10.56 12.46 -44.56
N SER A 247 10.35 13.06 -45.73
CA SER A 247 11.04 12.67 -46.96
C SER A 247 12.25 13.58 -47.16
N SER A 248 13.44 12.99 -47.34
CA SER A 248 14.64 13.75 -47.66
C SER A 248 14.69 14.12 -49.15
N PRO A 249 15.27 15.27 -49.51
CA PRO A 249 15.54 15.61 -50.89
C PRO A 249 16.59 14.68 -51.49
N ALA A 250 16.58 14.52 -52.82
CA ALA A 250 17.68 13.87 -53.52
C ALA A 250 18.96 14.68 -53.30
N PHE A 251 20.03 14.01 -52.86
CA PHE A 251 21.32 14.65 -52.63
C PHE A 251 21.80 15.26 -53.96
N LYS A 252 21.91 16.59 -54.03
CA LYS A 252 22.53 17.24 -55.18
C LYS A 252 24.04 17.06 -55.02
N SER A 253 24.61 16.13 -55.80
CA SER A 253 26.06 16.04 -56.03
C SER A 253 26.62 17.34 -56.56
#